data_AF-A0A1I6GZV3-F1
#
_entry.id   AF-A0A1I6GZV3-F1
#
_cell.length_a   1.000
_cell.length_b   1.000
_cell.length_c   1.000
_cell.angle_alpha   90.00
_cell.angle_beta   90.00
_cell.angle_gamma   90.00
#
_symmetry.space_group_name_H-M   'P 1'
#
loop_
_entity.id
_entity.type
_entity.pdbx_description
1 polymer ?
#
loop_
_entity_poly.entity_id
_entity_poly.type
_entity_poly.pdbx_seq_one_letter_code
_entity_poly.pdbx_strand_id
1 'polypeptide(L)'
;MGIVESLPPRPLTAKELMDLNRSDALELASPIEEEGDASGVILATDSWVKGLAYDDAGEGWTVVETVSLVDRERIDGLQACETAILDFRGESVGDADGGSDVDGAADGSEADASSAE
;
A
#
# COMPACT_ATOMS: atom_id res chain seq x y z
N MET A 1 12.60 -20.21 -7.80
CA MET A 1 13.23 -18.90 -7.96
C MET A 1 12.19 -17.88 -8.37
N GLY A 2 11.45 -17.40 -7.37
CA GLY A 2 10.46 -16.35 -7.52
C GLY A 2 11.12 -14.98 -7.45
N ILE A 3 10.59 -14.02 -8.20
CA ILE A 3 11.00 -12.61 -8.21
C ILE A 3 11.15 -12.03 -6.79
N VAL A 4 10.33 -12.50 -5.85
CA VAL A 4 10.34 -12.18 -4.41
C VAL A 4 11.71 -12.40 -3.76
N GLU A 5 12.38 -13.52 -4.09
CA GLU A 5 13.67 -13.90 -3.49
C GLU A 5 14.81 -12.99 -3.98
N SER A 6 14.57 -12.22 -5.06
CA SER A 6 15.54 -11.26 -5.62
C SER A 6 15.31 -9.83 -5.13
N LEU A 7 14.20 -9.57 -4.41
CA LEU A 7 13.90 -8.25 -3.89
C LEU A 7 14.68 -8.02 -2.58
N PRO A 8 15.14 -6.78 -2.33
CA PRO A 8 15.77 -6.43 -1.08
C PRO A 8 14.76 -6.58 0.08
N PRO A 9 15.22 -6.91 1.31
CA PRO A 9 14.37 -7.01 2.50
C PRO A 9 14.03 -5.60 3.04
N ARG A 10 13.56 -4.73 2.15
CA ARG A 10 13.08 -3.38 2.43
C ARG A 10 12.19 -2.88 1.29
N PRO A 11 11.38 -1.84 1.52
CA PRO A 11 10.69 -1.11 0.46
C PRO A 11 11.63 -0.67 -0.67
N LEU A 12 11.10 -0.68 -1.89
CA LEU A 12 11.84 -0.34 -3.11
C LEU A 12 11.87 1.16 -3.32
N THR A 13 13.06 1.69 -3.59
CA THR A 13 13.15 3.08 -4.05
C THR A 13 12.57 3.22 -5.46
N ALA A 14 12.12 4.43 -5.82
CA ALA A 14 11.64 4.72 -7.18
C ALA A 14 12.65 4.32 -8.27
N LYS A 15 13.96 4.44 -8.00
CA LYS A 15 15.02 4.03 -8.93
C LYS A 15 15.05 2.51 -9.12
N GLU A 16 15.02 1.75 -8.04
CA GLU A 16 15.02 0.27 -8.10
C GLU A 16 13.78 -0.26 -8.84
N LEU A 17 12.63 0.39 -8.63
CA LEU A 17 11.39 0.10 -9.36
C LEU A 17 11.51 0.37 -10.86
N MET A 18 12.13 1.49 -11.25
CA MET A 18 12.40 1.79 -12.66
C MET A 18 13.36 0.77 -13.29
N ASP A 19 14.42 0.36 -12.57
CA ASP A 19 15.34 -0.67 -13.04
C ASP A 19 14.63 -2.03 -13.19
N LEU A 20 13.73 -2.36 -12.26
CA LEU A 20 12.90 -3.58 -12.33
C LEU A 20 11.93 -3.55 -13.52
N ASN A 21 11.29 -2.41 -13.77
CA ASN A 21 10.37 -2.21 -14.91
C ASN A 21 11.10 -2.34 -16.26
N ARG A 22 12.38 -1.98 -16.32
CA ARG A 22 13.22 -2.14 -17.52
C ARG A 22 13.78 -3.55 -17.72
N SER A 23 13.56 -4.45 -16.78
CA SER A 23 14.07 -5.82 -16.88
C SER A 23 13.28 -6.60 -17.92
N ASP A 24 13.94 -7.36 -18.80
CA ASP A 24 13.29 -8.18 -19.84
C ASP A 24 12.36 -9.27 -19.29
N ALA A 25 12.37 -9.49 -17.96
CA ALA A 25 11.51 -10.46 -17.29
C ALA A 25 10.07 -9.97 -17.08
N LEU A 26 9.81 -8.67 -17.20
CA LEU A 26 8.53 -8.04 -16.86
C LEU A 26 8.10 -7.06 -17.96
N GLU A 27 6.80 -6.97 -18.21
CA GLU A 27 6.24 -5.93 -19.07
C GLU A 27 5.90 -4.66 -18.27
N LEU A 28 5.66 -4.81 -16.96
CA LEU A 28 5.32 -3.72 -16.07
C LEU A 28 5.78 -4.04 -14.64
N ALA A 29 6.38 -3.05 -13.98
CA ALA A 29 6.53 -2.99 -12.54
C ALA A 29 6.08 -1.59 -12.07
N SER A 30 5.00 -1.52 -11.29
CA SER A 30 4.39 -0.27 -10.84
C SER A 30 4.25 -0.26 -9.31
N PRO A 31 4.61 0.84 -8.62
CA PRO A 31 4.27 1.00 -7.22
C PRO A 31 2.76 1.21 -7.04
N ILE A 32 2.24 0.89 -5.85
CA ILE A 32 0.91 1.32 -5.39
C ILE A 32 0.99 2.74 -4.82
N GLU A 33 2.02 3.05 -4.04
CA GLU A 33 2.24 4.38 -3.50
C GLU A 33 2.72 5.39 -4.56
N GLU A 34 2.16 6.61 -4.53
CA GLU A 34 2.55 7.69 -5.43
C GLU A 34 3.80 8.46 -4.95
N GLU A 35 4.13 8.39 -3.66
CA GLU A 35 5.27 9.08 -3.05
C GLU A 35 6.04 8.17 -2.07
N GLY A 36 7.38 8.28 -2.10
CA GLY A 36 8.27 7.56 -1.18
C GLY A 36 8.76 6.21 -1.70
N ASP A 37 9.19 5.36 -0.76
CA ASP A 37 9.63 4.00 -1.05
C ASP A 37 8.41 3.07 -1.14
N ALA A 38 8.36 2.27 -2.19
CA ALA A 38 7.23 1.39 -2.46
C ALA A 38 7.29 0.14 -1.61
N SER A 39 6.28 -0.01 -0.76
CA SER A 39 5.95 -1.16 0.07
C SER A 39 4.88 -2.03 -0.61
N GLY A 40 4.16 -1.51 -1.60
CA GLY A 40 3.28 -2.26 -2.49
C GLY A 40 3.72 -2.15 -3.96
N VAL A 41 3.81 -3.28 -4.66
CA VAL A 41 4.23 -3.31 -6.08
C VAL A 41 3.38 -4.30 -6.88
N ILE A 42 2.92 -3.86 -8.04
CA ILE A 42 2.29 -4.71 -9.06
C ILE A 42 3.32 -5.04 -10.13
N LEU A 43 3.47 -6.33 -10.42
CA LEU A 43 4.27 -6.84 -11.52
C LEU A 43 3.38 -7.50 -12.55
N ALA A 44 3.60 -7.22 -13.83
CA ALA A 44 2.86 -7.85 -14.92
C ALA A 44 3.77 -8.35 -16.04
N THR A 45 3.28 -9.38 -16.71
CA THR A 45 3.82 -9.96 -17.94
C THR A 45 2.71 -10.08 -18.99
N ASP A 46 3.01 -10.75 -20.10
CA ASP A 46 2.00 -11.10 -21.11
C ASP A 46 0.95 -12.10 -20.58
N SER A 47 1.32 -12.92 -19.59
CA SER A 47 0.55 -14.09 -19.16
C SER A 47 0.01 -14.02 -17.74
N TRP A 48 0.54 -13.14 -16.90
CA TRP A 48 0.10 -12.98 -15.50
C TRP A 48 0.34 -11.58 -14.95
N VAL A 49 -0.40 -11.25 -13.90
CA VAL A 49 -0.22 -10.11 -13.02
C VAL A 49 -0.04 -10.63 -11.58
N LYS A 50 0.85 -10.02 -10.82
CA LYS A 50 1.12 -10.34 -9.41
C LYS A 50 1.15 -9.08 -8.57
N GLY A 51 0.48 -9.15 -7.43
CA GLY A 51 0.59 -8.16 -6.37
C GLY A 51 1.60 -8.62 -5.34
N LEU A 52 2.51 -7.73 -4.94
CA LEU A 52 3.45 -7.94 -3.86
C LEU A 52 3.28 -6.84 -2.81
N ALA A 53 3.35 -7.25 -1.55
CA ALA A 53 3.38 -6.37 -0.41
C ALA A 53 4.61 -6.68 0.45
N TYR A 54 5.25 -5.64 0.97
CA TYR A 54 6.29 -5.75 1.96
C TYR A 54 5.65 -5.91 3.34
N ASP A 55 5.97 -7.00 4.03
CA ASP A 55 5.53 -7.28 5.39
C ASP A 55 6.63 -6.89 6.37
N ASP A 56 6.39 -5.86 7.18
CA ASP A 56 7.34 -5.40 8.19
C ASP A 56 7.50 -6.43 9.32
N ALA A 57 6.44 -7.18 9.63
CA ALA A 57 6.45 -8.20 10.68
C ALA A 57 7.24 -9.47 10.29
N GLY A 58 7.19 -9.84 9.00
CA GLY A 58 7.91 -10.96 8.39
C GLY A 58 9.23 -10.56 7.72
N GLU A 59 9.61 -9.28 7.82
CA GLU A 59 10.85 -8.70 7.28
C GLU A 59 11.08 -9.05 5.80
N GLY A 60 10.04 -9.00 4.97
CA GLY A 60 10.15 -9.50 3.60
C GLY A 60 8.97 -9.26 2.68
N TRP A 61 9.21 -9.52 1.40
CA TRP A 61 8.20 -9.44 0.36
C TRP A 61 7.32 -10.69 0.35
N THR A 62 6.01 -10.47 0.25
CA THR A 62 5.01 -11.54 0.14
C THR A 62 4.18 -11.33 -1.12
N VAL A 63 3.89 -12.42 -1.83
CA VAL A 63 2.92 -12.40 -2.94
C VAL A 63 1.54 -12.52 -2.32
N VAL A 64 0.76 -11.46 -2.45
CA VAL A 64 -0.60 -11.40 -1.90
C VAL A 64 -1.63 -11.90 -2.90
N GLU A 65 -1.37 -11.74 -4.20
CA GLU A 65 -2.28 -12.15 -5.26
C GLU A 65 -1.54 -12.51 -6.55
N THR A 66 -2.08 -13.47 -7.29
CA THR A 66 -1.58 -13.85 -8.61
C THR A 66 -2.74 -14.13 -9.55
N VAL A 67 -2.87 -13.29 -10.57
CA VAL A 67 -3.92 -13.40 -11.59
C VAL A 67 -3.31 -13.83 -12.92
N SER A 68 -3.84 -14.90 -13.50
CA SER A 68 -3.52 -15.29 -14.88
C SER A 68 -4.33 -14.48 -15.88
N LEU A 69 -3.68 -14.06 -16.97
CA LEU A 69 -4.28 -13.30 -18.08
C LEU A 69 -4.82 -14.19 -19.21
N VAL A 70 -4.79 -15.52 -19.05
CA VAL A 70 -5.26 -16.45 -20.09
C VAL A 70 -6.76 -16.29 -20.36
N ASP A 71 -7.55 -16.06 -19.31
CA ASP A 71 -9.01 -15.97 -19.38
C ASP A 71 -9.55 -14.61 -18.87
N ARG A 72 -8.65 -13.62 -18.67
CA ARG A 72 -9.01 -12.33 -18.08
C ARG A 72 -8.33 -11.16 -18.77
N GLU A 73 -9.02 -10.04 -18.77
CA GLU A 73 -8.46 -8.77 -19.22
C GLU A 73 -7.35 -8.30 -18.28
N ARG A 74 -6.31 -7.70 -18.85
CA ARG A 74 -5.17 -7.19 -18.07
C ARG A 74 -5.60 -6.17 -17.01
N ILE A 75 -6.56 -5.32 -17.33
CA ILE A 75 -7.08 -4.30 -16.40
C ILE A 75 -7.72 -4.95 -15.18
N ASP A 76 -8.52 -6.01 -15.37
CA ASP A 76 -9.12 -6.77 -14.25
C ASP A 76 -8.04 -7.40 -13.36
N GLY A 77 -7.00 -7.98 -13.99
CA GLY A 77 -5.86 -8.53 -13.26
C GLY A 77 -5.09 -7.49 -12.43
N LEU A 78 -4.89 -6.28 -12.98
CA LEU A 78 -4.25 -5.17 -12.27
C LEU A 78 -5.10 -4.73 -11.07
N GLN A 79 -6.40 -4.51 -11.25
CA GLN A 79 -7.30 -4.07 -10.19
C GLN A 79 -7.45 -5.10 -9.06
N ALA A 80 -7.50 -6.38 -9.39
CA ALA A 80 -7.54 -7.45 -8.39
C ALA A 80 -6.26 -7.48 -7.56
N CYS A 81 -5.09 -7.34 -8.19
CA CYS A 81 -3.81 -7.30 -7.47
C CYS A 81 -3.68 -6.03 -6.61
N GLU A 82 -4.10 -4.87 -7.11
CA GLU A 82 -4.13 -3.62 -6.33
C GLU A 82 -4.98 -3.78 -5.07
N THR A 83 -6.20 -4.30 -5.22
CA THR A 83 -7.13 -4.52 -4.11
C THR A 83 -6.52 -5.45 -3.06
N ALA A 84 -5.88 -6.54 -3.48
CA ALA A 84 -5.27 -7.49 -2.55
C ALA A 84 -4.07 -6.91 -1.80
N ILE A 85 -3.28 -6.03 -2.41
CA ILE A 85 -2.17 -5.34 -1.72
C ILE A 85 -2.72 -4.40 -0.65
N LEU A 86 -3.76 -3.64 -0.98
CA LEU A 86 -4.40 -2.72 -0.05
C LEU A 86 -5.05 -3.46 1.14
N ASP A 87 -5.75 -4.57 0.86
CA ASP A 87 -6.34 -5.45 1.89
C ASP A 87 -5.27 -6.04 2.82
N PHE A 88 -4.17 -6.56 2.25
CA PHE A 88 -3.07 -7.13 3.03
C PHE A 88 -2.44 -6.12 4.00
N ARG A 89 -2.34 -4.85 3.58
CA ARG A 89 -1.78 -3.76 4.40
C ARG A 89 -2.75 -3.28 5.48
N GLY A 90 -4.00 -3.76 5.47
CA GLY A 90 -5.08 -3.22 6.30
C GLY A 90 -5.54 -1.83 5.84
N GLU A 91 -5.04 -1.34 4.71
CA GLU A 91 -5.50 -0.11 4.06
C GLU A 91 -6.74 -0.45 3.24
N SER A 92 -7.83 -0.75 3.94
CA SER A 92 -9.13 -0.84 3.28
C SER A 92 -9.42 0.52 2.65
N VAL A 93 -9.78 0.56 1.36
CA VAL A 93 -10.45 1.74 0.76
C VAL A 93 -11.80 1.86 1.47
N GLY A 94 -11.79 2.47 2.66
CA GLY A 94 -12.90 2.34 3.59
C GLY A 94 -12.64 2.78 5.03
N ASP A 95 -11.40 3.06 5.44
CA ASP A 95 -11.15 3.61 6.77
C ASP A 95 -10.10 4.72 6.72
N ALA A 96 -10.55 5.88 6.22
CA ALA A 96 -10.05 7.13 6.75
C ALA A 96 -10.56 7.27 8.19
N ASP A 97 -10.05 6.47 9.11
CA ASP A 97 -10.00 6.82 10.53
C ASP A 97 -8.97 7.96 10.60
N GLY A 98 -9.38 9.22 10.51
CA GLY A 98 -10.48 9.71 11.31
C GLY A 98 -10.11 9.68 12.79
N GLY A 99 -8.80 9.68 13.11
CA GLY A 99 -8.25 10.05 14.42
C GLY A 99 -8.59 11.50 14.78
N SER A 100 -9.87 11.76 14.96
CA SER A 100 -10.39 12.84 15.79
C SER A 100 -10.22 12.40 17.24
N ASP A 101 -9.05 12.66 17.81
CA ASP A 101 -8.94 12.85 19.25
C ASP A 101 -9.51 14.25 19.59
N VAL A 102 -10.82 14.42 19.40
CA VAL A 102 -11.59 15.48 20.04
C VAL A 102 -12.59 14.84 20.99
N ASP A 103 -12.10 14.32 22.11
CA ASP A 103 -12.97 14.16 23.28
C ASP A 103 -12.23 14.56 24.56
N GLY A 104 -12.59 15.76 25.01
CA GLY A 104 -12.20 16.36 26.27
C GLY A 104 -13.29 17.36 26.65
N ALA A 105 -14.50 16.84 26.83
CA ALA A 105 -15.70 17.56 27.17
C ALA A 105 -15.57 18.48 28.39
N ALA A 106 -16.11 19.69 28.22
CA ALA A 106 -16.74 20.61 29.18
C ALA A 106 -16.48 20.46 30.69
N ASP A 107 -16.10 21.57 31.32
CA ASP A 107 -16.78 22.01 32.54
C ASP A 107 -16.91 23.54 32.54
N GLY A 108 -18.15 23.99 32.40
CA GLY A 108 -18.50 25.38 32.64
C GLY A 108 -18.67 25.59 34.14
N SER A 109 -17.96 26.57 34.69
CA SER A 109 -18.33 27.14 35.99
C SER A 109 -18.25 28.67 35.91
N GLU A 110 -19.43 29.28 35.93
CA GLU A 110 -19.67 30.71 36.16
C GLU A 110 -19.21 31.15 37.57
N ALA A 111 -19.15 32.47 37.74
CA ALA A 111 -18.80 33.28 38.92
C ALA A 111 -17.29 33.55 39.08
N ASP A 112 -16.84 34.80 39.10
CA ASP A 112 -17.21 35.75 40.15
C ASP A 112 -17.14 37.22 39.70
N ALA A 113 -18.16 37.98 40.11
CA ALA A 113 -18.23 39.42 39.99
C ALA A 113 -17.44 40.06 41.14
N SER A 114 -16.38 40.82 40.83
CA SER A 114 -15.80 41.77 41.79
C SER A 114 -15.80 43.17 41.20
N SER A 115 -16.92 43.86 41.40
CA SER A 115 -16.92 45.31 41.58
C SER A 115 -16.44 45.63 43.00
N ALA A 116 -15.33 46.34 43.12
CA ALA A 116 -14.89 47.15 44.27
C ALA A 116 -13.56 47.82 43.83
N GLU A 117 -13.28 49.10 43.96
CA GLU A 117 -13.94 50.34 44.38
C GLU A 117 -13.20 51.48 43.66
#